data_AF-A0A9R0JLS6-F1
#
_entry.id   AF-A0A9R0JLS6-F1
#
_cell.length_a   1.000
_cell.length_b   1.000
_cell.length_c   1.000
_cell.angle_alpha   90.00
_cell.angle_beta   90.00
_cell.angle_gamma   90.00
#
_symmetry.space_group_name_H-M   'P 1'
#
loop_
_entity.id
_entity.type
_entity.pdbx_description
1 polymer ?
#
loop_
_entity_poly.entity_id
_entity_poly.type
_entity_poly.pdbx_seq_one_letter_code
_entity_poly.pdbx_strand_id
1 'polypeptide(L)'
;MDRVLAWNVRGLNSIQKQNEVNHFIQKYAVGLVGLLEHKVKISNLGKLYQKVFVNWCFTSNSSYHSGGRIVVAWKTGCFTVNIVAASSQFVHCHVTPVSGRQPFYCTFVYAFNDADERIGAPVRHSDIVDVSNCMHACGMEDIKCVGNLFTWNNKQQGNNRVFSKIDRFMANHAWQSCFPVAEVCFMPKRHFDHSLGLLSVYPRDDGGKKPFKYFTMWKSSTVFSDTVQQAWNTQILGTKMFILINTLKRVKLALKELNKVGFTDIHAADLRAYQTMVSAQTAMHNNPTDQGVADAELIAIQDYKEKHKAYLAFLSQKEKLSWLKDGDENTSLFHQSIKNRKVQNQVYSIYDMKGEWKDTADGPGCPKLSWIIIKCY
;
A
#
# COMPACT_ATOMS: atom_id res chain seq x y z
N MET A 1 -7.44 -8.23 16.12
CA MET A 1 -6.85 -7.78 14.84
C MET A 1 -6.99 -8.91 13.84
N ASP A 2 -7.36 -8.59 12.61
CA ASP A 2 -7.57 -9.59 11.57
C ASP A 2 -6.24 -9.80 10.84
N ARG A 3 -5.56 -10.90 11.16
CA ARG A 3 -4.25 -11.25 10.60
C ARG A 3 -4.36 -12.47 9.69
N VAL A 4 -3.79 -12.33 8.49
CA VAL A 4 -3.74 -13.36 7.46
C VAL A 4 -2.29 -13.78 7.25
N LEU A 5 -2.04 -15.09 7.23
CA LEU A 5 -0.72 -15.68 7.08
C LEU A 5 -0.66 -16.40 5.74
N ALA A 6 0.41 -16.21 4.97
CA ALA A 6 0.70 -17.04 3.81
C ALA A 6 2.14 -17.53 3.82
N TRP A 7 2.35 -18.81 3.53
CA TRP A 7 3.67 -19.44 3.60
C TRP A 7 3.82 -20.58 2.60
N ASN A 8 4.86 -20.51 1.77
CA ASN A 8 5.36 -21.71 1.11
C ASN A 8 6.20 -22.54 2.09
N VAL A 9 5.64 -23.66 2.56
CA VAL A 9 6.26 -24.49 3.59
C VAL A 9 7.21 -25.56 3.04
N ARG A 10 7.16 -25.81 1.72
CA ARG A 10 7.94 -26.82 0.97
C ARG A 10 8.05 -28.15 1.74
N GLY A 11 6.91 -28.80 1.94
CA GLY A 11 6.75 -30.04 2.69
C GLY A 11 6.44 -29.82 4.16
N LEU A 12 5.29 -30.34 4.62
CA LEU A 12 4.80 -30.25 6.00
C LEU A 12 4.61 -31.61 6.69
N ASN A 13 5.28 -32.66 6.17
CA ASN A 13 5.28 -33.99 6.80
C ASN A 13 6.09 -34.04 8.11
N SER A 14 7.05 -33.13 8.31
CA SER A 14 7.87 -33.06 9.54
C SER A 14 7.08 -32.47 10.71
N ILE A 15 7.12 -33.18 11.85
CA ILE A 15 6.54 -32.74 13.13
C ILE A 15 7.12 -31.39 13.58
N GLN A 16 8.42 -31.15 13.37
CA GLN A 16 9.05 -29.90 13.75
C GLN A 16 8.46 -28.72 12.95
N LYS A 17 8.32 -28.85 11.62
CA LYS A 17 7.70 -27.82 10.78
C LYS A 17 6.23 -27.59 11.16
N GLN A 18 5.48 -28.65 11.48
CA GLN A 18 4.09 -28.55 11.96
C GLN A 18 3.99 -27.74 13.27
N ASN A 19 4.88 -28.02 14.22
CA ASN A 19 4.94 -27.33 15.51
C ASN A 19 5.33 -25.85 15.33
N GLU A 20 6.26 -25.54 14.42
CA GLU A 20 6.61 -24.14 14.08
C GLU A 20 5.42 -23.39 13.45
N VAL A 21 4.70 -23.98 12.49
CA VAL A 21 3.49 -23.37 11.91
C VAL A 21 2.45 -23.07 13.00
N ASN A 22 2.18 -24.02 13.91
CA ASN A 22 1.25 -23.80 15.03
C ASN A 22 1.78 -22.68 15.96
N HIS A 23 3.07 -22.69 16.32
CA HIS A 23 3.67 -21.62 17.13
C HIS A 23 3.51 -20.23 16.51
N PHE A 24 3.75 -20.09 15.19
CA PHE A 24 3.52 -18.81 14.49
C PHE A 24 2.04 -18.40 14.50
N ILE A 25 1.12 -19.35 14.28
CA ILE A 25 -0.33 -19.10 14.33
C ILE A 25 -0.75 -18.56 15.71
N GLN A 26 -0.24 -19.14 16.80
CA GLN A 26 -0.56 -18.67 18.15
C GLN A 26 0.15 -17.36 18.49
N LYS A 27 1.48 -17.25 18.29
CA LYS A 27 2.26 -16.04 18.63
C LYS A 27 1.71 -14.78 17.97
N TYR A 28 1.24 -14.88 16.73
CA TYR A 28 0.71 -13.75 15.98
C TYR A 28 -0.83 -13.66 15.98
N ALA A 29 -1.53 -14.51 16.75
CA ALA A 29 -2.99 -14.55 16.84
C ALA A 29 -3.68 -14.61 15.46
N VAL A 30 -3.16 -15.47 14.57
CA VAL A 30 -3.62 -15.57 13.18
C VAL A 30 -5.01 -16.19 13.10
N GLY A 31 -5.86 -15.65 12.20
CA GLY A 31 -7.22 -16.14 11.96
C GLY A 31 -7.45 -16.80 10.60
N LEU A 32 -6.64 -16.49 9.59
CA LEU A 32 -6.69 -17.09 8.24
C LEU A 32 -5.27 -17.44 7.78
N VAL A 33 -5.09 -18.63 7.22
CA VAL A 33 -3.79 -19.21 6.86
C VAL A 33 -3.87 -19.82 5.45
N GLY A 34 -2.93 -19.46 4.58
CA GLY A 34 -2.66 -20.12 3.31
C GLY A 34 -1.31 -20.83 3.32
N LEU A 35 -1.27 -22.16 3.21
CA LEU A 35 -0.04 -22.93 3.10
C LEU A 35 0.16 -23.45 1.68
N LEU A 36 1.30 -23.11 1.08
CA LEU A 36 1.70 -23.50 -0.27
C LEU A 36 2.78 -24.59 -0.23
N GLU A 37 2.76 -25.52 -1.19
CA GLU A 37 3.62 -26.71 -1.25
C GLU A 37 3.63 -27.55 0.04
N HIS A 38 2.46 -27.85 0.63
CA HIS A 38 2.44 -28.70 1.83
C HIS A 38 2.92 -30.14 1.56
N LYS A 39 2.75 -30.69 0.35
CA LYS A 39 3.25 -32.02 -0.09
C LYS A 39 2.90 -33.15 0.88
N VAL A 40 1.69 -33.11 1.45
CA VAL A 40 1.15 -34.13 2.36
C VAL A 40 0.09 -34.91 1.60
N LYS A 41 0.23 -36.24 1.56
CA LYS A 41 -0.73 -37.14 0.89
C LYS A 41 -2.14 -36.94 1.48
N ILE A 42 -3.17 -37.05 0.64
CA ILE A 42 -4.57 -36.86 1.03
C ILE A 42 -4.96 -37.73 2.24
N SER A 43 -4.50 -38.99 2.29
CA SER A 43 -4.72 -39.91 3.41
C SER A 43 -4.14 -39.44 4.77
N ASN A 44 -3.14 -38.55 4.75
CA ASN A 44 -2.52 -37.98 5.95
C ASN A 44 -2.98 -36.54 6.24
N LEU A 45 -3.76 -35.91 5.36
CA LEU A 45 -4.24 -34.53 5.55
C LEU A 45 -5.11 -34.39 6.80
N GLY A 46 -6.03 -35.33 7.06
CA GLY A 46 -6.85 -35.30 8.28
C GLY A 46 -6.02 -35.25 9.57
N LYS A 47 -4.96 -36.07 9.65
CA LYS A 47 -4.02 -36.10 10.80
C LYS A 47 -3.23 -34.79 10.93
N LEU A 48 -2.83 -34.19 9.80
CA LEU A 48 -2.17 -32.88 9.78
C LEU A 48 -3.09 -31.78 10.34
N TYR A 49 -4.34 -31.73 9.87
CA TYR A 49 -5.30 -30.70 10.28
C TYR A 49 -5.68 -30.83 11.75
N GLN A 50 -5.98 -32.05 12.23
CA GLN A 50 -6.26 -32.31 13.65
C GLN A 50 -5.12 -31.90 14.60
N LYS A 51 -3.89 -31.73 14.09
CA LYS A 51 -2.73 -31.34 14.89
C LYS A 51 -2.34 -29.86 14.78
N VAL A 52 -2.41 -29.29 13.57
CA VAL A 52 -1.99 -27.89 13.31
C VAL A 52 -3.16 -26.90 13.45
N PHE A 53 -4.38 -27.37 13.19
CA PHE A 53 -5.57 -26.54 12.95
C PHE A 53 -6.77 -27.02 13.79
N VAL A 54 -6.53 -27.31 15.08
CA VAL A 54 -7.55 -27.74 16.04
C VAL A 54 -8.68 -26.71 16.13
N ASN A 55 -9.91 -27.11 15.81
CA ASN A 55 -11.12 -26.26 15.78
C ASN A 55 -11.11 -25.16 14.68
N TRP A 56 -10.41 -25.40 13.56
CA TRP A 56 -10.47 -24.55 12.37
C TRP A 56 -11.23 -25.26 11.24
N CYS A 57 -11.82 -24.48 10.34
CA CYS A 57 -12.24 -24.98 9.04
C CYS A 57 -11.07 -24.92 8.06
N PHE A 58 -11.09 -25.76 7.03
CA PHE A 58 -10.06 -25.76 5.99
C PHE A 58 -10.63 -26.20 4.63
N THR A 59 -9.89 -25.88 3.57
CA THR A 59 -10.02 -26.45 2.23
C THR A 59 -8.63 -26.70 1.64
N SER A 60 -8.57 -27.49 0.57
CA SER A 60 -7.36 -27.70 -0.20
C SER A 60 -7.67 -27.89 -1.69
N ASN A 61 -6.70 -27.61 -2.56
CA ASN A 61 -6.84 -27.90 -3.99
C ASN A 61 -6.53 -29.36 -4.38
N SER A 62 -6.56 -30.29 -3.42
CA SER A 62 -6.14 -31.69 -3.63
C SER A 62 -6.98 -32.45 -4.67
N SER A 63 -8.24 -32.04 -4.91
CA SER A 63 -9.09 -32.56 -5.99
C SER A 63 -8.61 -32.17 -7.39
N TYR A 64 -7.81 -31.11 -7.51
CA TYR A 64 -7.27 -30.61 -8.77
C TYR A 64 -5.78 -30.94 -8.96
N HIS A 65 -5.10 -31.46 -7.94
CA HIS A 65 -3.70 -31.88 -8.01
C HIS A 65 -3.38 -32.95 -6.96
N SER A 66 -3.00 -34.15 -7.42
CA SER A 66 -2.74 -35.35 -6.61
C SER A 66 -1.82 -35.16 -5.39
N GLY A 67 -0.82 -34.28 -5.49
CA GLY A 67 0.12 -34.00 -4.41
C GLY A 67 -0.37 -33.05 -3.30
N GLY A 68 -1.49 -32.34 -3.50
CA GLY A 68 -1.95 -31.24 -2.64
C GLY A 68 -0.94 -30.08 -2.56
N ARG A 69 -1.23 -28.95 -3.20
CA ARG A 69 -0.30 -27.80 -3.22
C ARG A 69 -0.75 -26.61 -2.41
N ILE A 70 -2.05 -26.37 -2.30
CA ILE A 70 -2.62 -25.21 -1.62
C ILE A 70 -3.61 -25.67 -0.57
N VAL A 71 -3.41 -25.20 0.66
CA VAL A 71 -4.34 -25.34 1.78
C VAL A 71 -4.73 -23.94 2.24
N VAL A 72 -6.02 -23.73 2.46
CA VAL A 72 -6.55 -22.52 3.12
C VAL A 72 -7.28 -22.96 4.37
N ALA A 73 -6.91 -22.43 5.53
CA ALA A 73 -7.50 -22.77 6.82
C ALA A 73 -7.86 -21.50 7.61
N TRP A 74 -8.99 -21.50 8.31
CA TRP A 74 -9.46 -20.34 9.07
C TRP A 74 -10.16 -20.69 10.39
N LYS A 75 -10.04 -19.79 11.37
CA LYS A 75 -10.86 -19.78 12.59
C LYS A 75 -12.24 -19.23 12.26
N THR A 76 -13.29 -19.99 12.53
CA THR A 76 -14.69 -19.56 12.37
C THR A 76 -15.05 -18.33 13.21
N GLY A 77 -14.44 -18.17 14.39
CA GLY A 77 -14.57 -16.97 15.23
C GLY A 77 -13.81 -15.73 14.73
N CYS A 78 -13.05 -15.84 13.63
CA CYS A 78 -12.33 -14.70 13.03
C CYS A 78 -12.83 -14.40 11.61
N PHE A 79 -13.09 -15.42 10.81
CA PHE A 79 -13.52 -15.28 9.42
C PHE A 79 -14.57 -16.33 9.05
N THR A 80 -15.53 -15.93 8.22
CA THR A 80 -16.29 -16.83 7.35
C THR A 80 -15.64 -16.84 5.96
N VAL A 81 -15.41 -18.01 5.38
CA VAL A 81 -14.72 -18.15 4.10
C VAL A 81 -15.56 -19.02 3.16
N ASN A 82 -16.04 -18.41 2.08
CA ASN A 82 -16.75 -19.11 1.01
C ASN A 82 -15.77 -19.36 -0.14
N ILE A 83 -15.67 -20.60 -0.60
CA ILE A 83 -14.78 -20.99 -1.69
C ILE A 83 -15.53 -20.73 -3.00
N VAL A 84 -14.99 -19.85 -3.84
CA VAL A 84 -15.64 -19.38 -5.08
C VAL A 84 -15.15 -20.18 -6.28
N ALA A 85 -13.84 -20.43 -6.35
CA ALA A 85 -13.22 -21.25 -7.38
C ALA A 85 -11.92 -21.87 -6.87
N ALA A 86 -11.50 -22.99 -7.44
CA ALA A 86 -10.20 -23.60 -7.15
C ALA A 86 -9.67 -24.33 -8.40
N SER A 87 -8.35 -24.43 -8.48
CA SER A 87 -7.63 -25.13 -9.54
C SER A 87 -6.34 -25.74 -8.99
N SER A 88 -5.57 -26.41 -9.85
CA SER A 88 -4.23 -26.90 -9.52
C SER A 88 -3.24 -25.77 -9.14
N GLN A 89 -3.50 -24.52 -9.57
CA GLN A 89 -2.69 -23.32 -9.31
C GLN A 89 -3.26 -22.36 -8.27
N PHE A 90 -4.56 -22.37 -7.96
CA PHE A 90 -5.13 -21.38 -7.03
C PHE A 90 -6.29 -21.89 -6.20
N VAL A 91 -6.54 -21.21 -5.09
CA VAL A 91 -7.82 -21.27 -4.34
C VAL A 91 -8.32 -19.83 -4.18
N HIS A 92 -9.50 -19.55 -4.74
CA HIS A 92 -10.15 -18.25 -4.71
C HIS A 92 -11.33 -18.27 -3.74
N CYS A 93 -11.32 -17.35 -2.78
CA CYS A 93 -12.30 -17.29 -1.71
C CYS A 93 -12.90 -15.89 -1.57
N HIS A 94 -14.19 -15.84 -1.20
CA HIS A 94 -14.81 -14.67 -0.62
C HIS A 94 -14.71 -14.77 0.90
N VAL A 95 -14.00 -13.83 1.53
CA VAL A 95 -13.65 -13.83 2.96
C VAL A 95 -14.40 -12.71 3.66
N THR A 96 -15.16 -13.05 4.70
CA THR A 96 -15.92 -12.11 5.53
C THR A 96 -15.36 -12.12 6.96
N PRO A 97 -14.68 -11.06 7.41
CA PRO A 97 -14.24 -10.93 8.80
C PRO A 97 -15.42 -10.90 9.78
N VAL A 98 -15.35 -11.68 10.86
CA VAL A 98 -16.35 -11.69 11.94
C VAL A 98 -16.31 -10.41 12.78
N SER A 99 -15.20 -9.67 12.70
CA SER A 99 -14.98 -8.36 13.32
C SER A 99 -15.89 -7.23 12.80
N GLY A 100 -16.75 -7.49 11.81
CA GLY A 100 -17.55 -6.48 11.11
C GLY A 100 -16.74 -5.65 10.10
N ARG A 101 -15.45 -5.95 9.90
CA ARG A 101 -14.69 -5.38 8.78
C ARG A 101 -15.24 -5.89 7.44
N GLN A 102 -15.02 -5.08 6.40
CA GLN A 102 -15.59 -5.31 5.07
C GLN A 102 -15.11 -6.62 4.45
N PRO A 103 -15.99 -7.39 3.79
CA PRO A 103 -15.61 -8.60 3.10
C PRO A 103 -14.78 -8.29 1.86
N PHE A 104 -13.95 -9.26 1.47
CA PHE A 104 -13.05 -9.14 0.33
C PHE A 104 -12.88 -10.48 -0.38
N TYR A 105 -12.56 -10.43 -1.67
CA TYR A 105 -12.03 -11.59 -2.37
C TYR A 105 -10.55 -11.76 -2.09
N CYS A 106 -10.12 -12.98 -1.78
CA CYS A 106 -8.74 -13.39 -1.53
C CYS A 106 -8.42 -14.61 -2.38
N THR A 107 -7.37 -14.54 -3.19
CA THR A 107 -6.86 -15.69 -3.94
C THR A 107 -5.50 -16.11 -3.43
N PHE A 108 -5.32 -17.38 -3.10
CA PHE A 108 -4.03 -17.98 -2.83
C PHE A 108 -3.51 -18.63 -4.11
N VAL A 109 -2.44 -18.09 -4.71
CA VAL A 109 -1.90 -18.54 -6.00
C VAL A 109 -0.52 -19.18 -5.83
N TYR A 110 -0.37 -20.34 -6.46
CA TYR A 110 0.87 -21.03 -6.72
C TYR A 110 1.02 -21.20 -8.23
N ALA A 111 1.82 -20.34 -8.87
CA ALA A 111 2.13 -20.50 -10.30
C ALA A 111 2.86 -21.84 -10.53
N PHE A 112 2.47 -22.60 -11.56
CA PHE A 112 3.28 -23.73 -12.00
C PHE A 112 4.60 -23.25 -12.61
N ASN A 113 5.56 -24.14 -12.55
CA ASN A 113 6.69 -24.19 -13.46
C ASN A 113 6.88 -25.71 -13.63
N ASP A 114 6.39 -26.28 -14.73
CA ASP A 114 6.40 -27.73 -14.87
C ASP A 114 7.82 -28.25 -15.06
N ALA A 115 8.13 -29.35 -14.39
CA ALA A 115 9.52 -29.81 -14.24
C ALA A 115 10.15 -30.21 -15.58
N ASP A 116 9.32 -30.66 -16.51
CA ASP A 116 9.72 -31.09 -17.86
C ASP A 116 10.02 -29.89 -18.79
N GLU A 117 9.59 -28.67 -18.43
CA GLU A 117 9.88 -27.44 -19.18
C GLU A 117 11.14 -26.71 -18.68
N ARG A 118 11.77 -27.17 -17.58
CA ARG A 118 12.85 -26.40 -16.94
C ARG A 118 14.01 -27.22 -16.37
N ILE A 119 15.04 -27.40 -17.19
CA ILE A 119 16.39 -27.79 -16.74
C ILE A 119 17.23 -26.52 -16.47
N GLY A 120 17.48 -26.22 -15.19
CA GLY A 120 18.60 -25.39 -14.72
C GLY A 120 18.61 -23.87 -15.05
N ALA A 121 17.75 -23.38 -15.94
CA ALA A 121 17.81 -21.99 -16.42
C ALA A 121 17.18 -20.95 -15.45
N PRO A 122 17.69 -19.69 -15.43
CA PRO A 122 16.99 -18.57 -14.82
C PRO A 122 15.67 -18.29 -15.57
N VAL A 123 14.70 -17.69 -14.86
CA VAL A 123 13.39 -17.33 -15.43
C VAL A 123 13.58 -16.28 -16.53
N ARG A 124 12.98 -16.48 -17.69
CA ARG A 124 13.04 -15.51 -18.78
C ARG A 124 11.92 -14.49 -18.60
N HIS A 125 12.13 -13.29 -19.15
CA HIS A 125 11.13 -12.24 -19.08
C HIS A 125 9.78 -12.70 -19.68
N SER A 126 9.83 -13.40 -20.82
CA SER A 126 8.70 -14.06 -21.49
C SER A 126 7.76 -14.79 -20.54
N ASP A 127 8.33 -15.54 -19.60
CA ASP A 127 7.61 -16.47 -18.72
C ASP A 127 6.79 -15.73 -17.64
N ILE A 128 7.04 -14.43 -17.47
CA ILE A 128 6.40 -13.55 -16.48
C ILE A 128 5.53 -12.48 -17.17
N VAL A 129 5.71 -12.19 -18.46
CA VAL A 129 4.99 -11.12 -19.18
C VAL A 129 3.48 -11.25 -19.04
N ASP A 130 2.89 -12.41 -19.31
CA ASP A 130 1.43 -12.59 -19.28
C ASP A 130 0.85 -12.42 -17.87
N VAL A 131 1.52 -12.97 -16.87
CA VAL A 131 1.13 -12.78 -15.45
C VAL A 131 1.27 -11.31 -15.06
N SER A 132 2.36 -10.66 -15.45
CA SER A 132 2.60 -9.23 -15.17
C SER A 132 1.53 -8.35 -15.82
N ASN A 133 1.19 -8.61 -17.08
CA ASN A 133 0.15 -7.90 -17.83
C ASN A 133 -1.23 -8.12 -17.20
N CYS A 134 -1.55 -9.35 -16.79
CA CYS A 134 -2.78 -9.67 -16.08
C CYS A 134 -2.86 -8.92 -14.73
N MET A 135 -1.77 -8.88 -13.95
CA MET A 135 -1.74 -8.11 -12.69
C MET A 135 -1.89 -6.61 -12.94
N HIS A 136 -1.24 -6.08 -13.98
CA HIS A 136 -1.35 -4.67 -14.36
C HIS A 136 -2.78 -4.31 -14.79
N ALA A 137 -3.39 -5.12 -15.67
CA ALA A 137 -4.78 -4.94 -16.10
C ALA A 137 -5.80 -5.06 -14.95
N CYS A 138 -5.53 -5.93 -13.96
CA CYS A 138 -6.31 -6.03 -12.74
C CYS A 138 -6.04 -4.89 -11.71
N GLY A 139 -5.12 -3.96 -12.00
CA GLY A 139 -4.72 -2.89 -11.09
C GLY A 139 -4.06 -3.38 -9.80
N MET A 140 -3.39 -4.53 -9.84
CA MET A 140 -2.81 -5.22 -8.69
C MET A 140 -1.39 -4.73 -8.39
N GLU A 141 -1.19 -4.12 -7.23
CA GLU A 141 0.11 -3.63 -6.76
C GLU A 141 0.58 -4.41 -5.51
N ASP A 142 1.89 -4.49 -5.25
CA ASP A 142 2.41 -5.05 -3.99
C ASP A 142 1.92 -4.22 -2.79
N ILE A 143 1.33 -4.88 -1.79
CA ILE A 143 1.04 -4.28 -0.48
C ILE A 143 2.37 -3.85 0.17
N LYS A 144 2.35 -2.81 1.01
CA LYS A 144 3.52 -2.38 1.79
C LYS A 144 4.17 -3.57 2.51
N CYS A 145 5.45 -3.82 2.22
CA CYS A 145 6.21 -4.92 2.79
C CYS A 145 7.28 -4.41 3.77
N VAL A 146 7.47 -5.13 4.88
CA VAL A 146 8.57 -4.92 5.85
C VAL A 146 9.23 -6.25 6.23
N GLY A 147 10.34 -6.19 6.98
CA GLY A 147 11.11 -7.38 7.33
C GLY A 147 12.10 -7.78 6.23
N ASN A 148 12.13 -9.06 5.85
CA ASN A 148 13.08 -9.55 4.86
C ASN A 148 12.78 -9.05 3.44
N LEU A 149 13.76 -8.36 2.83
CA LEU A 149 13.70 -7.91 1.44
C LEU A 149 13.59 -9.08 0.44
N PHE A 150 14.25 -10.20 0.73
CA PHE A 150 14.27 -11.40 -0.12
C PHE A 150 13.63 -12.60 0.58
N THR A 151 12.56 -13.12 -0.02
CA THR A 151 11.76 -14.20 0.57
C THR A 151 12.37 -15.59 0.37
N TRP A 152 13.23 -15.79 -0.63
CA TRP A 152 13.89 -17.06 -0.93
C TRP A 152 15.41 -16.93 -1.11
N ASN A 153 16.14 -18.04 -0.94
CA ASN A 153 17.53 -18.17 -1.42
C ASN A 153 17.84 -19.64 -1.74
N ASN A 154 18.80 -19.85 -2.64
CA ASN A 154 19.17 -21.18 -3.15
C ASN A 154 20.00 -22.05 -2.19
N LYS A 155 20.26 -21.58 -0.96
CA LYS A 155 21.11 -22.20 0.08
C LYS A 155 22.58 -22.50 -0.32
N GLN A 156 23.02 -22.21 -1.55
CA GLN A 156 24.41 -22.39 -2.02
C GLN A 156 25.41 -21.42 -1.38
N GLN A 157 26.69 -21.79 -1.32
CA GLN A 157 27.75 -21.01 -0.66
C GLN A 157 28.49 -20.04 -1.61
N GLY A 158 29.21 -19.07 -1.05
CA GLY A 158 30.06 -18.13 -1.79
C GLY A 158 29.30 -17.32 -2.84
N ASN A 159 29.97 -17.05 -3.97
CA ASN A 159 29.43 -16.28 -5.10
C ASN A 159 28.21 -16.95 -5.77
N ASN A 160 27.97 -18.24 -5.51
CA ASN A 160 26.80 -18.96 -6.02
C ASN A 160 25.54 -18.73 -5.17
N ARG A 161 25.63 -17.98 -4.05
CA ARG A 161 24.49 -17.61 -3.21
C ARG A 161 23.56 -16.64 -3.95
N VAL A 162 22.37 -17.11 -4.33
CA VAL A 162 21.32 -16.28 -4.95
C VAL A 162 20.18 -16.03 -3.95
N PHE A 163 19.74 -14.77 -3.87
CA PHE A 163 18.55 -14.34 -3.12
C PHE A 163 17.48 -13.82 -4.10
N SER A 164 16.20 -14.06 -3.79
CA SER A 164 15.09 -13.64 -4.66
C SER A 164 13.85 -13.28 -3.83
N LYS A 165 13.05 -12.31 -4.31
CA LYS A 165 11.74 -11.96 -3.75
C LYS A 165 10.66 -12.58 -4.65
N ILE A 166 10.24 -13.79 -4.30
CA ILE A 166 9.34 -14.63 -5.11
C ILE A 166 7.97 -14.86 -4.48
N ASP A 167 7.81 -14.52 -3.21
CA ASP A 167 6.53 -14.55 -2.50
C ASP A 167 6.00 -13.12 -2.41
N ARG A 168 4.81 -12.85 -2.97
CA ARG A 168 4.21 -11.51 -3.07
C ARG A 168 2.79 -11.49 -2.50
N PHE A 169 2.42 -10.34 -1.94
CA PHE A 169 1.08 -10.05 -1.46
C PHE A 169 0.63 -8.80 -2.22
N MET A 170 -0.37 -8.95 -3.08
CA MET A 170 -0.81 -7.88 -3.98
C MET A 170 -2.27 -7.53 -3.73
N ALA A 171 -2.62 -6.26 -3.89
CA ALA A 171 -3.97 -5.75 -3.71
C ALA A 171 -4.27 -4.62 -4.69
N ASN A 172 -5.52 -4.54 -5.16
CA ASN A 172 -5.94 -3.45 -6.03
C ASN A 172 -6.25 -2.16 -5.26
N HIS A 173 -6.37 -1.05 -5.98
CA HIS A 173 -6.63 0.28 -5.41
C HIS A 173 -7.89 0.32 -4.53
N ALA A 174 -8.94 -0.44 -4.89
CA ALA A 174 -10.15 -0.56 -4.07
C ALA A 174 -9.80 -1.15 -2.70
N TRP A 175 -9.17 -2.33 -2.65
CA TRP A 175 -8.76 -2.99 -1.42
C TRP A 175 -7.87 -2.11 -0.54
N GLN A 176 -6.85 -1.48 -1.15
CA GLN A 176 -5.95 -0.55 -0.45
C GLN A 176 -6.68 0.68 0.11
N SER A 177 -7.77 1.14 -0.52
CA SER A 177 -8.55 2.29 -0.01
C SER A 177 -9.32 1.97 1.28
N CYS A 178 -9.69 0.71 1.49
CA CYS A 178 -10.44 0.25 2.66
C CYS A 178 -9.54 -0.29 3.77
N PHE A 179 -8.35 -0.79 3.39
CA PHE A 179 -7.29 -1.20 4.30
C PHE A 179 -6.01 -0.38 4.07
N PRO A 180 -6.05 0.97 4.19
CA PRO A 180 -4.92 1.85 3.85
C PRO A 180 -3.71 1.71 4.80
N VAL A 181 -3.93 1.00 5.89
CA VAL A 181 -2.98 0.72 6.98
C VAL A 181 -2.66 -0.78 7.05
N ALA A 182 -2.77 -1.47 5.92
CA ALA A 182 -2.30 -2.84 5.76
C ALA A 182 -0.77 -2.89 5.56
N GLU A 183 -0.13 -3.87 6.18
CA GLU A 183 1.30 -4.15 6.04
C GLU A 183 1.57 -5.66 6.04
N VAL A 184 2.54 -6.07 5.22
CA VAL A 184 3.00 -7.46 5.10
C VAL A 184 4.40 -7.56 5.69
N CYS A 185 4.54 -8.27 6.79
CA CYS A 185 5.85 -8.54 7.38
C CYS A 185 6.39 -9.90 6.91
N PHE A 186 7.55 -9.89 6.24
CA PHE A 186 8.26 -11.10 5.83
C PHE A 186 9.25 -11.55 6.91
N MET A 187 8.86 -12.56 7.68
CA MET A 187 9.60 -13.03 8.85
C MET A 187 10.86 -13.85 8.48
N PRO A 188 11.86 -13.94 9.39
CA PRO A 188 13.00 -14.83 9.25
C PRO A 188 12.60 -16.29 9.01
N LYS A 189 13.23 -16.92 8.01
CA LYS A 189 12.83 -18.23 7.45
C LYS A 189 12.98 -19.41 8.42
N ARG A 190 13.87 -19.30 9.41
CA ARG A 190 14.24 -20.40 10.33
C ARG A 190 14.56 -21.69 9.54
N HIS A 191 13.88 -22.79 9.84
CA HIS A 191 14.06 -24.10 9.19
C HIS A 191 13.35 -24.24 7.83
N PHE A 192 12.78 -23.17 7.30
CA PHE A 192 12.11 -23.14 6.00
C PHE A 192 12.98 -22.47 4.93
N ASP A 193 12.65 -22.75 3.66
CA ASP A 193 13.35 -22.19 2.50
C ASP A 193 12.79 -20.83 2.06
N HIS A 194 11.54 -20.57 2.45
CA HIS A 194 10.80 -19.34 2.18
C HIS A 194 10.50 -18.56 3.47
N SER A 195 10.53 -17.24 3.37
CA SER A 195 10.02 -16.34 4.41
C SER A 195 8.51 -16.48 4.54
N LEU A 196 8.05 -16.55 5.79
CA LEU A 196 6.65 -16.42 6.15
C LEU A 196 6.16 -14.99 5.87
N GLY A 197 5.07 -14.82 5.15
CA GLY A 197 4.39 -13.53 5.00
C GLY A 197 3.22 -13.41 5.97
N LEU A 198 3.25 -12.40 6.83
CA LEU A 198 2.16 -12.06 7.75
C LEU A 198 1.54 -10.72 7.32
N LEU A 199 0.32 -10.76 6.78
CA LEU A 199 -0.50 -9.58 6.52
C LEU A 199 -1.23 -9.18 7.81
N SER A 200 -0.90 -8.00 8.31
CA SER A 200 -1.63 -7.30 9.37
C SER A 200 -2.44 -6.17 8.75
N VAL A 201 -3.75 -6.17 8.99
CA VAL A 201 -4.56 -4.96 8.82
C VAL A 201 -4.52 -4.24 10.15
N TYR A 202 -3.73 -3.17 10.21
CA TYR A 202 -3.80 -2.25 11.34
C TYR A 202 -5.09 -1.45 11.27
N PRO A 203 -5.47 -0.79 12.36
CA PRO A 203 -6.53 0.17 12.29
C PRO A 203 -6.05 1.57 11.94
N ARG A 204 -6.98 2.42 11.53
CA ARG A 204 -6.65 3.75 11.01
C ARG A 204 -6.35 4.74 12.15
N ASP A 205 -5.09 4.90 12.49
CA ASP A 205 -4.64 6.04 13.29
C ASP A 205 -4.64 7.33 12.44
N ASP A 206 -5.63 8.19 12.69
CA ASP A 206 -5.73 9.55 12.15
C ASP A 206 -5.24 10.63 13.15
N GLY A 207 -4.81 10.22 14.35
CA GLY A 207 -4.56 11.05 15.53
C GLY A 207 -3.12 11.48 15.75
N GLY A 208 -2.59 12.40 14.93
CA GLY A 208 -1.25 12.97 15.14
C GLY A 208 -1.15 14.48 14.87
N LYS A 209 -0.40 15.21 15.72
CA LYS A 209 0.00 16.60 15.43
C LYS A 209 0.93 16.64 14.22
N LYS A 210 0.35 16.80 13.02
CA LYS A 210 1.09 16.86 11.75
C LYS A 210 2.23 17.89 11.84
N PRO A 211 3.48 17.51 11.56
CA PRO A 211 4.60 18.45 11.59
C PRO A 211 4.37 19.55 10.56
N PHE A 212 4.78 20.77 10.90
CA PHE A 212 4.71 21.90 9.97
C PHE A 212 5.63 21.62 8.78
N LYS A 213 5.08 21.81 7.58
CA LYS A 213 5.83 21.77 6.32
C LYS A 213 5.61 23.10 5.61
N TYR A 214 6.69 23.66 5.12
CA TYR A 214 6.66 24.82 4.24
C TYR A 214 6.18 24.39 2.86
N PHE A 215 5.25 25.13 2.24
CA PHE A 215 4.87 24.90 0.83
C PHE A 215 5.42 26.01 -0.07
N THR A 216 6.11 25.63 -1.15
CA THR A 216 6.76 26.58 -2.08
C THR A 216 5.76 27.53 -2.74
N MET A 217 4.53 27.08 -2.96
CA MET A 217 3.42 27.89 -3.48
C MET A 217 3.17 29.17 -2.67
N TRP A 218 3.50 29.21 -1.37
CA TRP A 218 3.28 30.41 -0.56
C TRP A 218 4.10 31.60 -1.06
N LYS A 219 5.21 31.39 -1.79
CA LYS A 219 6.01 32.47 -2.39
C LYS A 219 5.27 33.26 -3.47
N SER A 220 4.23 32.70 -4.10
CA SER A 220 3.46 33.43 -5.12
C SER A 220 2.41 34.36 -4.52
N SER A 221 2.21 34.32 -3.19
CA SER A 221 1.37 35.30 -2.51
C SER A 221 2.08 36.65 -2.45
N THR A 222 1.44 37.71 -2.91
CA THR A 222 1.96 39.09 -2.84
C THR A 222 2.39 39.46 -1.42
N VAL A 223 1.55 39.15 -0.43
CA VAL A 223 1.80 39.41 1.01
C VAL A 223 2.84 38.48 1.67
N PHE A 224 3.46 37.53 0.95
CA PHE A 224 4.37 36.54 1.55
C PHE A 224 5.60 37.19 2.18
N SER A 225 6.27 38.06 1.43
CA SER A 225 7.52 38.70 1.86
C SER A 225 7.30 39.51 3.14
N ASP A 226 6.28 40.36 3.14
CA ASP A 226 5.94 41.23 4.27
C ASP A 226 5.53 40.43 5.51
N THR A 227 4.70 39.39 5.33
CA THR A 227 4.29 38.49 6.41
C THR A 227 5.48 37.82 7.08
N VAL A 228 6.47 37.35 6.30
CA VAL A 228 7.68 36.73 6.83
C VAL A 228 8.57 37.77 7.51
N GLN A 229 8.77 38.94 6.88
CA GLN A 229 9.63 40.01 7.39
C GLN A 229 9.11 40.58 8.71
N GLN A 230 7.79 40.82 8.84
CA GLN A 230 7.14 41.26 10.07
C GLN A 230 7.29 40.22 11.20
N ALA A 231 7.09 38.94 10.88
CA ALA A 231 7.26 37.85 11.85
C ALA A 231 8.73 37.63 12.26
N TRP A 232 9.68 37.90 11.36
CA TRP A 232 11.12 37.76 11.61
C TRP A 232 11.68 38.89 12.48
N ASN A 233 11.29 40.14 12.19
CA ASN A 233 11.79 41.34 12.87
C ASN A 233 11.14 41.63 14.23
N THR A 234 10.25 40.75 14.70
CA THR A 234 9.69 40.86 16.05
C THR A 234 10.81 40.66 17.08
N GLN A 235 11.07 41.65 17.94
CA GLN A 235 12.09 41.51 18.98
C GLN A 235 11.70 40.46 20.02
N ILE A 236 12.68 39.64 20.40
CA ILE A 236 12.54 38.58 21.41
C ILE A 236 13.77 38.68 22.33
N LEU A 237 13.53 38.74 23.64
CA LEU A 237 14.59 38.75 24.64
C LEU A 237 14.97 37.30 25.02
N GLY A 238 16.25 37.04 25.23
CA GLY A 238 16.77 35.74 25.67
C GLY A 238 18.14 35.40 25.08
N THR A 239 18.56 34.15 25.22
CA THR A 239 19.81 33.66 24.61
C THR A 239 19.67 33.53 23.09
N LYS A 240 20.79 33.58 22.34
CA LYS A 240 20.80 33.52 20.86
C LYS A 240 19.96 32.36 20.29
N MET A 241 20.04 31.17 20.92
CA MET A 241 19.27 29.99 20.50
C MET A 241 17.78 30.10 20.85
N PHE A 242 17.43 30.71 21.99
CA PHE A 242 16.04 30.97 22.38
C PHE A 242 15.37 31.98 21.44
N ILE A 243 16.09 33.03 21.06
CA ILE A 243 15.65 34.02 20.06
C ILE A 243 15.35 33.29 18.74
N LEU A 244 16.34 32.61 18.16
CA LEU A 244 16.20 31.89 16.88
C LEU A 244 15.01 30.92 16.88
N ILE A 245 14.86 30.08 17.90
CA ILE A 245 13.76 29.11 18.01
C ILE A 245 12.40 29.83 18.04
N ASN A 246 12.27 30.93 18.78
CA ASN A 246 10.99 31.62 18.92
C ASN A 246 10.66 32.51 17.70
N THR A 247 11.66 33.09 17.02
CA THR A 247 11.48 33.74 15.71
C THR A 247 10.96 32.72 14.69
N LEU A 248 11.59 31.54 14.60
CA LEU A 248 11.12 30.46 13.72
C LEU A 248 9.70 29.96 14.08
N LYS A 249 9.33 29.91 15.38
CA LYS A 249 7.95 29.63 15.80
C LYS A 249 6.97 30.71 15.34
N ARG A 250 7.32 32.00 15.42
CA ARG A 250 6.47 33.12 14.94
C ARG A 250 6.26 33.05 13.43
N VAL A 251 7.33 32.88 12.65
CA VAL A 251 7.23 32.70 11.18
C VAL A 251 6.35 31.50 10.83
N LYS A 252 6.50 30.38 11.54
CA LYS A 252 5.64 29.19 11.40
C LYS A 252 4.16 29.47 11.70
N LEU A 253 3.84 30.36 12.63
CA LEU A 253 2.45 30.76 12.92
C LEU A 253 1.91 31.68 11.82
N ALA A 254 2.68 32.69 11.40
CA ALA A 254 2.29 33.60 10.33
C ALA A 254 2.03 32.85 9.00
N LEU A 255 2.93 31.92 8.63
CA LEU A 255 2.76 31.06 7.44
C LEU A 255 1.59 30.08 7.56
N LYS A 256 1.23 29.64 8.77
CA LYS A 256 0.02 28.84 8.99
C LYS A 256 -1.25 29.65 8.73
N GLU A 257 -1.30 30.90 9.18
CA GLU A 257 -2.45 31.77 8.95
C GLU A 257 -2.56 32.18 7.47
N LEU A 258 -1.43 32.51 6.82
CA LEU A 258 -1.37 32.72 5.37
C LEU A 258 -1.97 31.52 4.60
N ASN A 259 -1.63 30.29 5.00
CA ASN A 259 -2.20 29.09 4.40
C ASN A 259 -3.70 28.90 4.71
N LYS A 260 -4.16 29.36 5.88
CA LYS A 260 -5.57 29.29 6.32
C LYS A 260 -6.46 30.34 5.63
N VAL A 261 -5.90 31.46 5.20
CA VAL A 261 -6.64 32.53 4.51
C VAL A 261 -6.58 32.38 2.99
N GLY A 262 -5.39 32.14 2.40
CA GLY A 262 -5.20 32.17 0.95
C GLY A 262 -5.11 30.83 0.21
N PHE A 263 -4.85 29.72 0.91
CA PHE A 263 -4.40 28.48 0.25
C PHE A 263 -5.06 27.18 0.75
N THR A 264 -6.07 27.27 1.62
CA THR A 264 -6.66 26.08 2.26
C THR A 264 -7.44 25.23 1.28
N ASP A 265 -8.00 25.87 0.25
CA ASP A 265 -8.77 25.24 -0.82
C ASP A 265 -8.21 25.59 -2.21
N ILE A 266 -6.89 25.38 -2.36
CA ILE A 266 -6.18 25.57 -3.63
C ILE A 266 -6.75 24.71 -4.76
N HIS A 267 -7.37 23.57 -4.44
CA HIS A 267 -7.99 22.68 -5.42
C HIS A 267 -9.31 23.23 -5.96
N ALA A 268 -10.22 23.72 -5.11
CA ALA A 268 -11.43 24.38 -5.63
C ALA A 268 -11.11 25.76 -6.23
N ALA A 269 -10.01 26.42 -5.83
CA ALA A 269 -9.54 27.63 -6.51
C ALA A 269 -9.12 27.33 -7.97
N ASP A 270 -8.31 26.29 -8.19
CA ASP A 270 -7.94 25.80 -9.53
C ASP A 270 -9.16 25.39 -10.36
N LEU A 271 -10.04 24.55 -9.78
CA LEU A 271 -11.26 24.07 -10.46
C LEU A 271 -12.22 25.22 -10.83
N ARG A 272 -12.39 26.22 -9.95
CA ARG A 272 -13.21 27.41 -10.27
C ARG A 272 -12.58 28.25 -11.37
N ALA A 273 -11.27 28.49 -11.32
CA ALA A 273 -10.59 29.25 -12.37
C ALA A 273 -10.69 28.56 -13.73
N TYR A 274 -10.57 27.22 -13.76
CA TYR A 274 -10.81 26.41 -14.96
C TYR A 274 -12.25 26.56 -15.48
N GLN A 275 -13.26 26.44 -14.61
CA GLN A 275 -14.68 26.62 -14.98
C GLN A 275 -14.97 28.03 -15.52
N THR A 276 -14.39 29.07 -14.90
CA THR A 276 -14.49 30.45 -15.38
C THR A 276 -13.84 30.62 -16.75
N MET A 277 -12.64 30.07 -16.97
CA MET A 277 -11.94 30.10 -18.26
C MET A 277 -12.78 29.44 -19.37
N VAL A 278 -13.29 28.22 -19.15
CA VAL A 278 -14.14 27.51 -20.11
C VAL A 278 -15.43 28.30 -20.41
N SER A 279 -16.01 28.94 -19.39
CA SER A 279 -17.20 29.78 -19.56
C SER A 279 -16.91 31.04 -20.39
N ALA A 280 -15.79 31.72 -20.14
CA ALA A 280 -15.36 32.89 -20.90
C ALA A 280 -15.03 32.53 -22.36
N GLN A 281 -14.34 31.41 -22.59
CA GLN A 281 -14.07 30.86 -23.93
C GLN A 281 -15.35 30.55 -24.69
N THR A 282 -16.34 29.94 -24.02
CA THR A 282 -17.65 29.67 -24.62
C THR A 282 -18.39 30.97 -24.95
N ALA A 283 -18.34 31.98 -24.07
CA ALA A 283 -18.95 33.28 -24.32
C ALA A 283 -18.31 34.01 -25.51
N MET A 284 -16.98 33.95 -25.64
CA MET A 284 -16.24 34.55 -26.76
C MET A 284 -16.57 33.83 -28.08
N HIS A 285 -16.65 32.50 -28.07
CA HIS A 285 -17.00 31.73 -29.27
C HIS A 285 -18.43 32.03 -29.76
N ASN A 286 -19.34 32.33 -28.84
CA ASN A 286 -20.71 32.75 -29.17
C ASN A 286 -20.83 34.23 -29.58
N ASN A 287 -19.88 35.09 -29.19
CA ASN A 287 -19.88 36.53 -29.51
C ASN A 287 -18.50 37.01 -30.02
N PRO A 288 -18.03 36.56 -31.21
CA PRO A 288 -16.62 36.74 -31.61
C PRO A 288 -16.18 38.19 -31.87
N THR A 289 -17.14 39.12 -31.99
CA THR A 289 -16.90 40.55 -32.22
C THR A 289 -17.02 41.41 -30.96
N ASP A 290 -17.33 40.81 -29.80
CA ASP A 290 -17.42 41.54 -28.53
C ASP A 290 -16.04 41.64 -27.86
N GLN A 291 -15.45 42.83 -27.93
CA GLN A 291 -14.15 43.13 -27.34
C GLN A 291 -14.12 42.92 -25.82
N GLY A 292 -15.21 43.19 -25.11
CA GLY A 292 -15.29 43.02 -23.65
C GLY A 292 -15.29 41.54 -23.24
N VAL A 293 -15.85 40.67 -24.08
CA VAL A 293 -15.82 39.22 -23.86
C VAL A 293 -14.43 38.64 -24.18
N ALA A 294 -13.74 39.16 -25.19
CA ALA A 294 -12.34 38.80 -25.49
C ALA A 294 -11.38 39.23 -24.36
N ASP A 295 -11.52 40.46 -23.85
CA ASP A 295 -10.71 40.95 -22.73
C ASP A 295 -10.97 40.12 -21.44
N ALA A 296 -12.22 39.71 -21.20
CA ALA A 296 -12.58 38.83 -20.09
C ALA A 296 -12.01 37.41 -20.23
N GLU A 297 -11.91 36.86 -21.46
CA GLU A 297 -11.26 35.57 -21.73
C GLU A 297 -9.77 35.63 -21.38
N LEU A 298 -9.05 36.66 -21.81
CA LEU A 298 -7.63 36.86 -21.49
C LEU A 298 -7.38 36.94 -19.98
N ILE A 299 -8.23 37.65 -19.23
CA ILE A 299 -8.16 37.73 -17.76
C ILE A 299 -8.39 36.34 -17.12
N ALA A 300 -9.41 35.60 -17.58
CA ALA A 300 -9.72 34.27 -17.05
C ALA A 300 -8.61 33.23 -17.34
N ILE A 301 -8.00 33.30 -18.53
CA ILE A 301 -6.84 32.47 -18.90
C ILE A 301 -5.65 32.77 -17.99
N GLN A 302 -5.40 34.05 -17.68
CA GLN A 302 -4.27 34.44 -16.82
C GLN A 302 -4.49 34.01 -15.37
N ASP A 303 -5.69 34.20 -14.80
CA ASP A 303 -6.00 33.71 -13.44
C ASP A 303 -5.87 32.18 -13.35
N TYR A 304 -6.43 31.44 -14.33
CA TYR A 304 -6.28 29.99 -14.39
C TYR A 304 -4.81 29.56 -14.43
N LYS A 305 -3.99 30.14 -15.32
CA LYS A 305 -2.54 29.85 -15.38
C LYS A 305 -1.83 30.04 -14.03
N GLU A 306 -2.20 31.08 -13.27
CA GLU A 306 -1.63 31.35 -11.96
C GLU A 306 -2.09 30.36 -10.88
N LYS A 307 -3.40 30.09 -10.78
CA LYS A 307 -3.94 29.09 -9.84
C LYS A 307 -3.39 27.70 -10.13
N HIS A 308 -3.36 27.30 -11.41
CA HIS A 308 -2.90 26.00 -11.85
C HIS A 308 -1.41 25.79 -11.57
N LYS A 309 -0.56 26.79 -11.84
CA LYS A 309 0.86 26.75 -11.48
C LYS A 309 1.08 26.59 -9.97
N ALA A 310 0.26 27.25 -9.15
CA ALA A 310 0.33 27.09 -7.69
C ALA A 310 -0.15 25.69 -7.23
N TYR A 311 -1.20 25.14 -7.86
CA TYR A 311 -1.70 23.79 -7.60
C TYR A 311 -0.67 22.71 -7.99
N LEU A 312 -0.03 22.80 -9.15
CA LEU A 312 1.06 21.90 -9.55
C LEU A 312 2.28 22.01 -8.61
N ALA A 313 2.61 23.21 -8.14
CA ALA A 313 3.68 23.41 -7.14
C ALA A 313 3.35 22.77 -5.77
N PHE A 314 2.09 22.81 -5.35
CA PHE A 314 1.62 22.09 -4.15
C PHE A 314 1.74 20.57 -4.32
N LEU A 315 1.25 20.07 -5.45
CA LEU A 315 1.20 18.65 -5.78
C LEU A 315 2.60 18.02 -5.87
N SER A 316 3.49 18.59 -6.68
CA SER A 316 4.88 18.12 -6.86
C SER A 316 5.66 18.02 -5.55
N GLN A 317 5.53 19.02 -4.67
CA GLN A 317 6.21 19.02 -3.38
C GLN A 317 5.65 17.97 -2.40
N LYS A 318 4.35 17.66 -2.51
CA LYS A 318 3.67 16.62 -1.71
C LYS A 318 4.12 15.22 -2.11
N GLU A 319 4.43 15.01 -3.38
CA GLU A 319 5.04 13.78 -3.89
C GLU A 319 6.55 13.68 -3.67
N LYS A 320 7.25 14.81 -3.67
CA LYS A 320 8.70 14.92 -3.95
C LYS A 320 9.14 14.18 -5.22
N LEU A 321 8.30 14.14 -6.25
CA LEU A 321 8.69 13.64 -7.57
C LEU A 321 9.23 14.79 -8.40
N SER A 322 10.43 14.61 -8.97
CA SER A 322 11.07 15.57 -9.88
C SER A 322 10.55 15.44 -11.32
N TRP A 323 9.44 14.71 -11.51
CA TRP A 323 9.04 14.12 -12.79
C TRP A 323 8.07 14.96 -13.62
N LEU A 324 7.76 16.19 -13.18
CA LEU A 324 7.10 17.22 -14.01
C LEU A 324 8.12 17.91 -14.94
N LYS A 325 8.88 17.09 -15.67
CA LYS A 325 9.46 17.50 -16.95
C LYS A 325 8.51 17.01 -18.02
N ASP A 326 7.81 17.97 -18.61
CA ASP A 326 7.22 17.86 -19.95
C ASP A 326 6.01 16.90 -20.11
N GLY A 327 4.90 17.24 -19.43
CA GLY A 327 3.61 17.26 -20.14
C GLY A 327 2.44 16.38 -19.69
N ASP A 328 2.55 15.55 -18.65
CA ASP A 328 1.42 14.69 -18.22
C ASP A 328 0.63 15.29 -17.03
N GLU A 329 -0.61 15.71 -17.29
CA GLU A 329 -1.45 16.48 -16.36
C GLU A 329 -2.15 15.61 -15.31
N ASN A 330 -1.91 15.89 -14.02
CA ASN A 330 -2.75 15.53 -12.86
C ASN A 330 -3.45 14.14 -12.92
N THR A 331 -2.76 13.11 -13.40
CA THR A 331 -3.38 11.81 -13.68
C THR A 331 -3.74 11.06 -12.39
N SER A 332 -4.60 10.04 -12.53
CA SER A 332 -4.90 9.09 -11.45
C SER A 332 -3.62 8.42 -10.91
N LEU A 333 -2.61 8.21 -11.76
CA LEU A 333 -1.28 7.69 -11.43
C LEU A 333 -0.51 8.62 -10.49
N PHE A 334 -0.57 9.93 -10.72
CA PHE A 334 0.00 10.95 -9.83
C PHE A 334 -0.65 10.85 -8.44
N HIS A 335 -1.98 10.98 -8.36
CA HIS A 335 -2.68 10.84 -7.07
C HIS A 335 -2.49 9.47 -6.39
N GLN A 336 -2.23 8.40 -7.14
CA GLN A 336 -1.84 7.08 -6.61
C GLN A 336 -0.42 7.09 -6.02
N SER A 337 0.54 7.74 -6.67
CA SER A 337 1.90 7.97 -6.16
C SER A 337 1.89 8.67 -4.79
N ILE A 338 1.07 9.73 -4.61
CA ILE A 338 0.90 10.40 -3.30
C ILE A 338 0.43 9.41 -2.22
N LYS A 339 -0.56 8.55 -2.53
CA LYS A 339 -1.12 7.57 -1.60
C LYS A 339 -0.06 6.54 -1.22
N ASN A 340 0.57 5.91 -2.21
CA ASN A 340 1.60 4.89 -2.01
C ASN A 340 2.77 5.46 -1.19
N ARG A 341 3.20 6.70 -1.47
CA ARG A 341 4.22 7.37 -0.67
C ARG A 341 3.81 7.57 0.79
N LYS A 342 2.56 7.95 1.08
CA LYS A 342 2.08 8.09 2.48
C LYS A 342 2.14 6.74 3.21
N VAL A 343 1.58 5.70 2.59
CA VAL A 343 1.54 4.33 3.16
C VAL A 343 2.95 3.82 3.46
N GLN A 344 3.89 3.97 2.52
CA GLN A 344 5.29 3.56 2.70
C GLN A 344 6.00 4.29 3.84
N ASN A 345 5.71 5.59 4.05
CA ASN A 345 6.34 6.39 5.11
C ASN A 345 5.62 6.29 6.47
N GLN A 346 4.48 5.61 6.56
CA GLN A 346 3.76 5.43 7.83
C GLN A 346 4.35 4.25 8.60
N VAL A 347 4.78 4.49 9.84
CA VAL A 347 5.33 3.46 10.73
C VAL A 347 4.19 2.93 11.60
N TYR A 348 3.82 1.66 11.41
CA TYR A 348 2.73 1.01 12.17
C TYR A 348 3.22 0.31 13.43
N SER A 349 4.49 -0.07 13.43
CA SER A 349 5.11 -0.88 14.48
C SER A 349 6.58 -0.51 14.66
N ILE A 350 7.10 -0.84 15.84
CA ILE A 350 8.52 -0.75 16.16
C ILE A 350 8.97 -1.99 16.92
N TYR A 351 10.25 -2.33 16.79
CA TYR A 351 10.91 -3.26 17.70
C TYR A 351 11.23 -2.54 19.01
N ASP A 352 10.93 -3.17 20.14
CA ASP A 352 11.47 -2.74 21.43
C ASP A 352 12.94 -3.16 21.61
N MET A 353 13.59 -2.70 22.69
CA MET A 353 15.00 -3.02 22.97
C MET A 353 15.26 -4.51 23.25
N LYS A 354 14.22 -5.36 23.32
CA LYS A 354 14.32 -6.82 23.47
C LYS A 354 14.07 -7.55 22.14
N GLY A 355 13.80 -6.82 21.06
CA GLY A 355 13.51 -7.38 19.73
C GLY A 355 12.07 -7.88 19.56
N GLU A 356 11.14 -7.50 20.44
CA GLU A 356 9.72 -7.86 20.30
C GLU A 356 8.90 -6.73 19.63
N TRP A 357 7.84 -7.12 18.91
CA TRP A 357 6.99 -6.22 18.12
C TRP A 357 5.93 -5.50 18.97
N LYS A 358 5.59 -4.25 18.61
CA LYS A 358 4.54 -3.41 19.24
C LYS A 358 3.69 -2.67 18.18
N ASP A 359 2.36 -2.72 18.33
CA ASP A 359 1.34 -2.24 17.37
C ASP A 359 0.20 -1.44 18.10
N THR A 360 -0.49 -0.47 17.46
CA THR A 360 -1.59 0.39 18.04
C THR A 360 -2.91 0.44 17.20
N ALA A 361 -4.05 0.92 17.76
CA ALA A 361 -5.47 0.71 17.28
C ALA A 361 -6.50 1.80 17.74
N ASP A 362 -7.79 1.93 17.31
CA ASP A 362 -8.60 1.24 16.26
C ASP A 362 -9.35 2.23 15.27
N GLY A 363 -9.99 1.80 14.14
CA GLY A 363 -10.74 2.69 13.18
C GLY A 363 -11.23 2.07 11.82
N PRO A 364 -12.41 2.45 11.23
CA PRO A 364 -13.12 1.63 10.19
C PRO A 364 -13.49 2.26 8.79
N GLY A 365 -13.76 1.37 7.79
CA GLY A 365 -14.91 1.45 6.84
C GLY A 365 -14.84 2.16 5.46
N CYS A 366 -14.85 1.40 4.35
CA CYS A 366 -15.17 1.82 2.94
C CYS A 366 -15.45 0.54 2.06
N PRO A 367 -16.06 0.55 0.85
CA PRO A 367 -16.68 -0.67 0.25
C PRO A 367 -15.95 -1.40 -0.92
N LYS A 368 -16.20 -2.72 -1.02
CA LYS A 368 -16.01 -3.73 -2.11
C LYS A 368 -14.62 -3.86 -2.80
N LEU A 369 -14.01 -5.05 -2.63
CA LEU A 369 -12.54 -5.23 -2.70
C LEU A 369 -12.08 -6.61 -3.21
N SER A 370 -10.92 -6.67 -3.87
CA SER A 370 -10.23 -7.91 -4.24
C SER A 370 -8.70 -7.80 -4.06
N TRP A 371 -8.09 -8.89 -3.57
CA TRP A 371 -6.63 -9.00 -3.41
C TRP A 371 -6.16 -10.44 -3.64
N ILE A 372 -4.86 -10.61 -3.92
CA ILE A 372 -4.27 -11.86 -4.41
C ILE A 372 -2.89 -12.07 -3.76
N ILE A 373 -2.67 -13.23 -3.17
CA ILE A 373 -1.35 -13.71 -2.76
C ILE A 373 -0.76 -14.45 -3.95
N ILE A 374 0.36 -13.96 -4.47
CA ILE A 374 0.98 -14.48 -5.70
C ILE A 374 2.38 -14.96 -5.37
N LYS A 375 2.65 -16.22 -5.67
CA LYS A 375 4.03 -16.69 -5.81
C LYS A 375 4.43 -16.61 -7.29
N CYS A 376 5.38 -15.75 -7.62
CA CYS A 376 6.07 -15.75 -8.91
C CYS A 376 7.32 -16.62 -8.78
N TYR A 377 7.68 -17.39 -9.80
CA TYR A 377 8.95 -18.16 -9.80
C TYR A 377 10.11 -17.36 -10.37
#